data_AF-X1LTV8-F1
#
_entry.id   AF-X1LTV8-F1
#
_cell.length_a   1.000
_cell.length_b   1.000
_cell.length_c   1.000
_cell.angle_alpha   90.00
_cell.angle_beta   90.00
_cell.angle_gamma   90.00
#
_symmetry.space_group_name_H-M   'P 1'
#
loop_
_entity.id
_entity.type
_entity.pdbx_description
1 polymer ?
#
loop_
_entity_poly.entity_id
_entity_poly.type
_entity_poly.pdbx_seq_one_letter_code
_entity_poly.pdbx_strand_id
1 'polypeptide(L)'
;STGENSWKQIMEILGWTYDDIIEEFTVHQTAIDQVRNRQIDAAIWPDAAGSASYTEIMQTGFARFVDIDDDIIEAMTKEMDFPFTLPAGAFPGQDKPVKTFAGSAVLAAREDVPEDIIYKLVKSMYENQEFLINVHPIAKYMVLEQA
;
A
#
# COMPACT_ATOMS: atom_id res chain seq x y z
N SER A 1 1.23 -13.08 0.02
CA SER A 1 1.31 -11.80 -0.74
C SER A 1 2.08 -10.76 0.07
N THR A 2 2.40 -9.57 -0.46
CA THR A 2 3.05 -8.51 0.36
C THR A 2 2.20 -8.15 1.58
N GLY A 3 0.88 -8.02 1.43
CA GLY A 3 -0.02 -7.75 2.57
C GLY A 3 -0.06 -8.85 3.62
N GLU A 4 -0.07 -10.12 3.20
CA GLU A 4 0.05 -11.24 4.14
C GLU A 4 1.38 -11.21 4.91
N ASN A 5 2.50 -10.91 4.24
CA ASN A 5 3.81 -10.84 4.89
C ASN A 5 3.90 -9.68 5.89
N SER A 6 3.32 -8.52 5.55
CA SER A 6 3.21 -7.39 6.49
C SER A 6 2.33 -7.76 7.69
N TRP A 7 1.20 -8.43 7.47
CA TRP A 7 0.31 -8.84 8.54
C TRP A 7 0.94 -9.87 9.48
N LYS A 8 1.68 -10.86 8.94
CA LYS A 8 2.42 -11.83 9.76
C LYS A 8 3.41 -11.16 10.71
N GLN A 9 4.17 -10.19 10.22
CA GLN A 9 5.12 -9.45 11.06
C GLN A 9 4.41 -8.62 12.14
N ILE A 10 3.28 -7.99 11.81
CA ILE A 10 2.45 -7.28 12.80
C ILE A 10 1.92 -8.26 13.86
N MET A 11 1.42 -9.44 13.46
CA MET A 11 0.99 -10.47 14.41
C MET A 11 2.13 -10.93 15.32
N GLU A 12 3.33 -11.14 14.79
CA GLU A 12 4.51 -11.49 15.59
C GLU A 12 4.83 -10.42 16.65
N ILE A 13 4.74 -9.13 16.29
CA ILE A 13 4.94 -8.01 17.22
C ILE A 13 3.85 -7.99 18.30
N LEU A 14 2.60 -8.26 17.92
CA LEU A 14 1.44 -8.32 18.82
C LEU A 14 1.41 -9.59 19.68
N GLY A 15 2.25 -10.59 19.39
CA GLY A 15 2.20 -11.92 19.99
C GLY A 15 0.97 -12.73 19.57
N TRP A 16 0.36 -12.40 18.43
CA TRP A 16 -0.79 -13.08 17.86
C TRP A 16 -0.37 -14.21 16.93
N THR A 17 -1.30 -15.14 16.73
CA THR A 17 -1.21 -16.23 15.78
C THR A 17 -2.48 -16.31 14.93
N TYR A 18 -2.53 -17.22 13.97
CA TYR A 18 -3.76 -17.48 13.22
C TYR A 18 -4.89 -18.04 14.10
N ASP A 19 -4.60 -18.57 15.30
CA ASP A 19 -5.64 -19.01 16.23
C ASP A 19 -6.41 -17.82 16.87
N ASP A 20 -5.85 -16.60 16.78
CA ASP A 20 -6.43 -15.37 17.34
C ASP A 20 -7.33 -14.63 16.33
N ILE A 21 -7.38 -15.08 15.08
CA ILE A 21 -8.16 -14.48 14.00
C ILE A 21 -8.91 -15.54 13.19
N ILE A 22 -9.85 -15.10 12.36
CA ILE A 22 -10.43 -15.93 11.29
C ILE A 22 -9.83 -15.42 9.99
N GLU A 23 -8.94 -16.20 9.38
CA GLU A 23 -8.20 -15.78 8.20
C GLU A 23 -9.03 -15.87 6.93
N GLU A 24 -8.85 -14.88 6.06
CA GLU A 24 -9.40 -14.90 4.71
C GLU A 24 -8.34 -14.40 3.72
N PHE A 25 -7.95 -15.29 2.80
CA PHE A 25 -7.01 -14.98 1.73
C PHE A 25 -7.77 -14.74 0.44
N THR A 26 -7.87 -13.47 0.04
CA THR A 26 -8.66 -13.07 -1.11
C THR A 26 -8.00 -11.93 -1.89
N VAL A 27 -8.63 -11.52 -2.99
CA VAL A 27 -8.22 -10.38 -3.81
C VAL A 27 -9.01 -9.13 -3.46
N HIS A 28 -8.45 -7.94 -3.76
CA HIS A 28 -9.04 -6.63 -3.44
C HIS A 28 -10.54 -6.54 -3.71
N GLN A 29 -10.99 -6.91 -4.92
CA GLN A 29 -12.40 -6.78 -5.30
C GLN A 29 -13.33 -7.65 -4.43
N THR A 30 -12.92 -8.89 -4.14
CA THR A 30 -13.69 -9.79 -3.30
C THR A 30 -13.73 -9.30 -1.85
N ALA A 31 -12.61 -8.78 -1.33
CA ALA A 31 -12.60 -8.17 0.00
C ALA A 31 -13.51 -6.94 0.09
N ILE A 32 -13.54 -6.09 -0.95
CA ILE A 32 -14.46 -4.94 -1.02
C ILE A 32 -15.92 -5.41 -0.97
N ASP A 33 -16.26 -6.45 -1.73
CA ASP A 33 -17.61 -7.04 -1.71
C ASP A 33 -17.93 -7.64 -0.34
N GLN A 34 -16.97 -8.27 0.33
CA GLN A 34 -17.11 -8.84 1.67
C GLN A 34 -17.32 -7.76 2.72
N VAL A 35 -16.62 -6.63 2.66
CA VAL A 35 -16.89 -5.47 3.53
C VAL A 35 -18.29 -4.94 3.28
N ARG A 36 -18.69 -4.79 2.01
CA ARG A 36 -20.05 -4.34 1.64
C ARG A 36 -21.13 -5.27 2.19
N ASN A 37 -20.86 -6.57 2.20
CA ASN A 37 -21.76 -7.61 2.69
C ASN A 37 -21.57 -7.93 4.19
N ARG A 38 -20.66 -7.24 4.89
CA ARG A 38 -20.34 -7.45 6.30
C ARG A 38 -19.90 -8.88 6.63
N GLN A 39 -19.09 -9.46 5.75
CA GLN A 39 -18.54 -10.81 5.88
C GLN A 39 -17.16 -10.82 6.54
N ILE A 40 -16.43 -9.71 6.46
CA ILE A 40 -15.13 -9.51 7.12
C ILE A 40 -15.14 -8.24 7.96
N ASP A 41 -14.39 -8.26 9.07
CA ASP A 41 -14.26 -7.12 9.99
C ASP A 41 -13.07 -6.21 9.64
N ALA A 42 -12.05 -6.76 8.98
CA ALA A 42 -10.84 -6.04 8.62
C ALA A 42 -10.28 -6.54 7.29
N ALA A 43 -9.63 -5.64 6.57
CA ALA A 43 -8.91 -5.93 5.34
C ALA A 43 -7.55 -5.26 5.39
N ILE A 44 -6.51 -5.98 4.97
CA ILE A 44 -5.12 -5.52 5.08
C ILE A 44 -4.41 -5.79 3.75
N TRP A 45 -3.99 -4.72 3.09
CA TRP A 45 -3.06 -4.80 1.96
C TRP A 45 -2.27 -3.50 1.81
N PRO A 46 -0.99 -3.57 1.43
CA PRO A 46 -0.22 -2.38 1.09
C PRO A 46 -0.73 -1.83 -0.25
N ASP A 47 -1.07 -0.55 -0.27
CA ASP A 47 -1.38 0.19 -1.48
C ASP A 47 -1.04 1.67 -1.26
N ALA A 48 -0.96 2.41 -2.36
CA ALA A 48 -0.59 3.81 -2.35
C ALA A 48 -1.77 4.72 -1.96
N ALA A 49 -1.45 5.87 -1.37
CA ALA A 49 -2.43 6.93 -1.18
C ALA A 49 -3.06 7.34 -2.53
N GLY A 50 -4.39 7.42 -2.56
CA GLY A 50 -5.15 7.71 -3.79
C GLY A 50 -5.41 6.49 -4.69
N SER A 51 -5.16 5.26 -4.22
CA SER A 51 -5.53 4.07 -5.00
C SER A 51 -7.04 3.93 -5.19
N ALA A 52 -7.44 3.35 -6.33
CA ALA A 52 -8.84 3.12 -6.65
C ALA A 52 -9.49 2.09 -5.70
N SER A 53 -8.74 1.06 -5.28
CA SER A 53 -9.22 -0.01 -4.40
C SER A 53 -9.63 0.55 -3.03
N TYR A 54 -8.79 1.41 -2.43
CA TYR A 54 -9.09 2.08 -1.16
C TYR A 54 -10.18 3.14 -1.31
N THR A 55 -10.28 3.78 -2.47
CA THR A 55 -11.41 4.68 -2.74
C THR A 55 -12.73 3.91 -2.75
N GLU A 56 -12.78 2.75 -3.42
CA GLU A 56 -13.99 1.94 -3.52
C GLU A 56 -14.40 1.32 -2.18
N ILE A 57 -13.46 0.77 -1.40
CA ILE A 57 -13.78 0.20 -0.08
C ILE A 57 -14.33 1.28 0.86
N MET A 58 -13.78 2.49 0.84
CA MET A 58 -14.26 3.60 1.66
C MET A 58 -15.64 4.10 1.20
N GLN A 59 -15.92 4.08 -0.10
CA GLN A 59 -17.23 4.41 -0.67
C GLN A 59 -18.34 3.42 -0.29
N THR A 60 -18.01 2.22 0.23
CA THR A 60 -19.02 1.33 0.80
C THR A 60 -19.72 1.95 2.02
N GLY A 61 -19.08 2.90 2.70
CA GLY A 61 -19.57 3.50 3.94
C GLY A 61 -19.46 2.59 5.17
N PHE A 62 -18.87 1.40 5.02
CA PHE A 62 -18.70 0.41 6.09
C PHE A 62 -17.24 0.21 6.51
N ALA A 63 -16.31 0.96 5.92
CA ALA A 63 -14.89 0.90 6.21
C ALA A 63 -14.38 2.20 6.86
N ARG A 64 -13.31 2.07 7.65
CA ARG A 64 -12.50 3.17 8.12
C ARG A 64 -11.06 2.70 8.26
N PHE A 65 -10.13 3.63 8.15
CA PHE A 65 -8.74 3.37 8.50
C PHE A 65 -8.55 3.33 10.03
N VAL A 66 -7.52 2.60 10.45
CA VAL A 66 -7.11 2.45 11.86
C VAL A 66 -5.65 2.88 11.96
N ASP A 67 -5.34 3.69 12.97
CA ASP A 67 -3.95 4.04 13.28
C ASP A 67 -3.16 2.78 13.66
N ILE A 68 -1.92 2.69 13.19
CA ILE A 68 -0.95 1.73 13.68
C ILE A 68 -0.19 2.38 14.84
N ASP A 69 0.01 1.60 15.91
CA ASP A 69 0.75 2.05 17.09
C ASP A 69 2.23 2.31 16.75
N ASP A 70 2.84 3.27 17.47
CA ASP A 70 4.16 3.80 17.12
C ASP A 70 5.27 2.75 17.26
N ASP A 71 5.12 1.80 18.19
CA ASP A 71 6.05 0.68 18.39
C ASP A 71 5.98 -0.34 17.24
N ILE A 72 4.78 -0.61 16.72
CA ILE A 72 4.60 -1.42 15.51
C ILE A 72 5.20 -0.69 14.31
N ILE A 73 4.95 0.61 14.15
CA ILE A 73 5.55 1.40 13.07
C ILE A 73 7.08 1.31 13.16
N GLU A 74 7.68 1.58 14.32
CA GLU A 74 9.14 1.52 14.51
C GLU A 74 9.70 0.13 14.17
N ALA A 75 9.04 -0.94 14.60
CA ALA A 75 9.46 -2.31 14.35
C ALA A 75 9.34 -2.73 12.87
N MET A 76 8.35 -2.17 12.17
CA MET A 76 8.09 -2.43 10.75
C MET A 76 8.96 -1.56 9.82
N THR A 77 9.44 -0.41 10.28
CA THR A 77 10.25 0.49 9.47
C THR A 77 11.72 0.08 9.43
N LYS A 78 12.05 -0.79 8.46
CA LYS A 78 13.41 -1.29 8.20
C LYS A 78 13.75 -1.12 6.72
N GLU A 79 15.03 -1.03 6.41
CA GLU A 79 15.56 -0.93 5.03
C GLU A 79 14.92 0.21 4.21
N MET A 80 13.98 -0.11 3.31
CA MET A 80 13.30 0.84 2.41
C MET A 80 11.91 1.28 2.90
N ASP A 81 11.49 0.77 4.06
CA ASP A 81 10.23 1.13 4.70
C ASP A 81 10.43 2.28 5.70
N PHE A 82 9.45 3.17 5.81
CA PHE A 82 9.54 4.40 6.60
C PHE A 82 8.21 4.76 7.28
N PRO A 83 8.24 5.47 8.43
CA PRO A 83 7.04 5.96 9.08
C PRO A 83 6.27 6.88 8.15
N PHE A 84 4.95 6.73 8.08
CA PHE A 84 4.11 7.51 7.18
C PHE A 84 2.83 7.98 7.88
N THR A 85 2.38 9.18 7.54
CA THR A 85 1.07 9.66 7.95
C THR A 85 0.24 9.87 6.70
N LEU A 86 -0.82 9.07 6.56
CA LEU A 86 -1.83 9.29 5.53
C LEU A 86 -2.53 10.63 5.84
N PRO A 87 -2.42 11.66 4.98
CA PRO A 87 -3.03 12.94 5.24
C PRO A 87 -4.56 12.83 5.31
N ALA A 88 -5.21 13.72 6.07
CA ALA A 88 -6.66 13.85 6.06
C ALA A 88 -7.19 14.15 4.65
N GLY A 89 -8.32 13.55 4.28
CA GLY A 89 -8.97 13.74 2.98
C GLY A 89 -8.29 13.00 1.82
N ALA A 90 -7.38 12.06 2.10
CA ALA A 90 -6.79 11.21 1.07
C ALA A 90 -7.83 10.26 0.44
N PHE A 91 -8.86 9.87 1.19
CA PHE A 91 -9.95 9.02 0.73
C PHE A 91 -11.32 9.55 1.21
N PRO A 92 -12.43 9.17 0.54
CA PRO A 92 -13.77 9.55 0.98
C PRO A 92 -14.06 9.12 2.43
N GLY A 93 -14.59 10.03 3.25
CA GLY A 93 -14.95 9.74 4.64
C GLY A 93 -13.76 9.61 5.61
N GLN A 94 -12.53 9.84 5.16
CA GLN A 94 -11.34 9.88 6.01
C GLN A 94 -10.98 11.33 6.37
N ASP A 95 -11.60 11.86 7.42
CA ASP A 95 -11.47 13.29 7.79
C ASP A 95 -10.28 13.60 8.72
N LYS A 96 -9.56 12.57 9.18
CA LYS A 96 -8.45 12.69 10.14
C LYS A 96 -7.21 11.99 9.60
N PRO A 97 -6.00 12.53 9.83
CA PRO A 97 -4.77 11.84 9.46
C PRO A 97 -4.69 10.47 10.15
N VAL A 98 -3.99 9.52 9.52
CA VAL A 98 -3.81 8.14 10.04
C VAL A 98 -2.34 7.80 10.05
N LYS A 99 -1.83 7.35 11.19
CA LYS A 99 -0.46 6.87 11.37
C LYS A 99 -0.33 5.45 10.82
N THR A 100 0.73 5.24 10.04
CA THR A 100 1.06 3.95 9.45
C THR A 100 2.55 3.91 9.09
N PHE A 101 2.98 2.89 8.35
CA PHE A 101 4.27 2.83 7.67
C PHE A 101 4.03 2.67 6.16
N ALA A 102 5.01 3.05 5.36
CA ALA A 102 4.98 2.92 3.91
C ALA A 102 6.31 2.35 3.42
N GLY A 103 6.24 1.63 2.30
CA GLY A 103 7.41 1.11 1.60
C GLY A 103 7.62 1.78 0.26
N SER A 104 8.86 1.76 -0.21
CA SER A 104 9.22 2.30 -1.53
C SER A 104 8.86 1.29 -2.63
N ALA A 105 8.18 1.73 -3.67
CA ALA A 105 7.96 0.90 -4.85
C ALA A 105 9.24 0.85 -5.70
N VAL A 106 9.83 -0.34 -5.85
CA VAL A 106 11.08 -0.53 -6.59
C VAL A 106 10.81 -1.23 -7.92
N LEU A 107 11.35 -0.66 -9.00
CA LEU A 107 11.44 -1.34 -10.29
C LEU A 107 12.79 -2.06 -10.38
N ALA A 108 12.76 -3.39 -10.31
CA ALA A 108 13.96 -4.22 -10.46
C ALA A 108 13.95 -4.95 -11.81
N ALA A 109 15.15 -5.16 -12.37
CA ALA A 109 15.37 -5.97 -13.55
C ALA A 109 16.44 -7.03 -13.26
N ARG A 110 16.46 -8.10 -14.07
CA ARG A 110 17.54 -9.10 -14.01
C ARG A 110 18.84 -8.47 -14.51
N GLU A 111 19.96 -8.94 -13.96
CA GLU A 111 21.30 -8.48 -14.33
C GLU A 111 21.64 -8.72 -15.81
N ASP A 112 21.05 -9.75 -16.45
CA ASP A 112 21.31 -10.09 -17.84
C ASP A 112 20.43 -9.33 -18.85
N VAL A 113 19.62 -8.37 -18.40
CA VAL A 113 18.90 -7.46 -19.30
C VAL A 113 19.89 -6.43 -19.87
N PRO A 114 19.99 -6.27 -21.21
CA PRO A 114 20.91 -5.31 -21.81
C PRO A 114 20.69 -3.88 -21.31
N GLU A 115 21.79 -3.18 -21.02
CA GLU A 115 21.77 -1.80 -20.52
C GLU A 115 20.98 -0.85 -21.43
N ASP A 116 21.05 -1.03 -22.75
CA ASP A 116 20.35 -0.17 -23.71
C ASP A 116 18.82 -0.30 -23.59
N ILE A 117 18.32 -1.48 -23.23
CA ILE A 117 16.89 -1.72 -22.98
C ILE A 117 16.47 -1.07 -21.67
N ILE A 118 17.27 -1.24 -20.61
CA ILE A 118 17.02 -0.59 -19.31
C ILE A 118 16.98 0.93 -19.47
N TYR A 119 17.97 1.50 -20.15
CA TYR A 119 18.04 2.94 -20.41
C TYR A 119 16.82 3.45 -21.17
N LYS A 120 16.42 2.77 -22.26
CA LYS A 120 15.23 3.16 -23.04
C LYS A 120 13.95 3.09 -22.20
N LEU A 121 13.80 2.08 -21.34
CA LEU A 121 12.65 1.94 -20.45
C LEU A 121 12.59 3.09 -19.46
N VAL A 122 13.66 3.29 -18.67
CA VAL A 122 13.71 4.34 -17.64
C VAL A 122 13.51 5.71 -18.28
N LYS A 123 14.23 6.01 -19.37
CA LYS A 123 14.06 7.26 -20.12
C LYS A 123 12.62 7.47 -20.54
N SER A 124 11.99 6.45 -21.13
CA SER A 124 10.59 6.54 -21.58
C SER A 124 9.63 6.78 -20.43
N MET A 125 9.87 6.19 -19.25
CA MET A 125 9.04 6.43 -18.05
C MET A 125 9.14 7.88 -17.56
N TYR A 126 10.36 8.41 -17.42
CA TYR A 126 10.57 9.78 -16.94
C TYR A 126 10.15 10.84 -17.96
N GLU A 127 10.37 10.62 -19.27
CA GLU A 127 9.91 11.53 -20.32
C GLU A 127 8.38 11.56 -20.47
N ASN A 128 7.67 10.54 -19.97
CA ASN A 128 6.21 10.42 -20.06
C ASN A 128 5.54 10.36 -18.68
N GLN A 129 6.12 10.99 -17.65
CA GLN A 129 5.61 10.95 -16.27
C GLN A 129 4.15 11.43 -16.17
N GLU A 130 3.74 12.45 -16.94
CA GLU A 130 2.34 12.93 -16.96
C GLU A 130 1.35 11.83 -17.35
N PHE A 131 1.72 10.99 -18.32
CA PHE A 131 0.90 9.84 -18.69
C PHE A 131 0.79 8.86 -17.52
N LEU A 132 1.91 8.56 -16.84
CA LEU A 132 1.93 7.67 -15.67
C LEU A 132 1.10 8.22 -14.51
N ILE A 133 1.09 9.53 -14.28
CA ILE A 133 0.27 10.18 -13.24
C ILE A 133 -1.22 9.97 -13.50
N ASN A 134 -1.65 9.99 -14.76
CA ASN A 134 -3.03 9.71 -15.14
C ASN A 134 -3.41 8.24 -14.94
N VAL A 135 -2.43 7.32 -15.01
CA VAL A 135 -2.64 5.89 -14.72
C VAL A 135 -2.66 5.65 -13.21
N HIS A 136 -1.71 6.24 -12.46
CA HIS A 136 -1.63 6.13 -11.01
C HIS A 136 -1.01 7.39 -10.37
N PRO A 137 -1.68 8.07 -9.40
CA PRO A 137 -1.21 9.33 -8.81
C PRO A 137 0.18 9.29 -8.17
N ILE A 138 0.60 8.13 -7.67
CA ILE A 138 1.93 7.93 -7.05
C ILE A 138 3.10 8.29 -8.00
N ALA A 139 2.89 8.22 -9.32
CA ALA A 139 3.92 8.56 -10.29
C ALA A 139 4.38 10.03 -10.17
N LYS A 140 3.63 10.91 -9.48
CA LYS A 140 4.06 12.27 -9.14
C LYS A 140 5.33 12.31 -8.31
N TYR A 141 5.63 11.24 -7.57
CA TYR A 141 6.81 11.12 -6.73
C TYR A 141 8.01 10.50 -7.46
N MET A 142 7.87 10.14 -8.74
CA MET A 142 9.01 9.71 -9.56
C MET A 142 9.86 10.91 -9.97
N VAL A 143 10.83 11.29 -9.15
CA VAL A 143 11.81 12.36 -9.45
C VAL A 143 13.21 11.77 -9.56
N LEU A 144 14.05 12.33 -10.44
CA LEU A 144 15.38 11.78 -10.75
C LEU A 144 16.31 11.83 -9.53
N GLU A 145 16.12 12.79 -8.63
CA GLU A 145 16.89 12.95 -7.40
C GLU A 145 16.62 11.84 -6.38
N GLN A 146 15.53 11.09 -6.56
CA GLN A 146 15.12 9.97 -5.72
C GLN A 146 15.30 8.60 -6.42
N ALA A 147 15.94 8.61 -7.60
CA ALA A 147 16.21 7.41 -8.41
C ALA A 147 17.52 6.71 -8.01
#